data_AF-A0A9D6EWH3-F1
#
_entry.id   AF-A0A9D6EWH3-F1
#
_cell.length_a   1.000
_cell.length_b   1.000
_cell.length_c   1.000
_cell.angle_alpha   90.00
_cell.angle_beta   90.00
_cell.angle_gamma   90.00
#
_symmetry.space_group_name_H-M   'P 1'
#
loop_
_entity.id
_entity.type
_entity.pdbx_description
1 polymer ?
#
loop_
_entity_poly.entity_id
_entity_poly.type
_entity_poly.pdbx_seq_one_letter_code
_entity_poly.pdbx_strand_id
1 'polypeptide(L)' 'MTIDSLLDACELVLQEQGEPQSSYWLASQVMEMELWRASEADVRDALGKDIAKLGQSSRFVALPDDEFALRSWSEEK' A
#
# COMPACT_ATOMS: atom_id res chain seq x y z
N MET A 1 -3.93 0.08 -15.90
CA MET A 1 -3.83 0.95 -14.72
C MET A 1 -2.60 1.80 -14.92
N THR A 2 -2.73 3.13 -14.90
CA THR A 2 -1.56 4.02 -14.96
C THR A 2 -1.09 4.22 -13.52
N ILE A 3 0.22 4.14 -13.29
CA ILE A 3 0.81 4.36 -11.96
C ILE A 3 1.16 5.84 -11.89
N ASP A 4 0.25 6.63 -11.33
CA ASP A 4 0.38 8.10 -11.24
C ASP A 4 0.79 8.56 -9.83
N SER A 5 0.78 7.65 -8.85
CA SER A 5 1.15 7.93 -7.47
C SER A 5 1.83 6.74 -6.79
N LEU A 6 2.54 7.02 -5.69
CA LEU A 6 3.06 5.99 -4.80
C LEU A 6 1.95 5.06 -4.27
N LEU A 7 0.75 5.58 -4.04
CA LEU A 7 -0.39 4.77 -3.62
C LEU A 7 -0.82 3.78 -4.72
N ASP A 8 -0.79 4.18 -5.98
CA ASP A 8 -1.13 3.27 -7.09
C ASP A 8 -0.07 2.19 -7.28
N ALA A 9 1.22 2.52 -7.03
CA ALA A 9 2.30 1.55 -7.00
C ALA A 9 2.13 0.55 -5.84
N CYS A 10 1.82 1.02 -4.64
CA CYS A 10 1.55 0.16 -3.48
C CYS A 10 0.31 -0.71 -3.69
N GLU A 11 -0.75 -0.19 -4.31
CA GLU A 11 -1.94 -0.97 -4.65
C GLU A 11 -1.60 -2.12 -5.61
N LEU A 12 -0.87 -1.83 -6.69
CA LEU A 12 -0.47 -2.85 -7.65
C LEU A 12 0.38 -3.94 -6.99
N VAL A 13 1.37 -3.55 -6.19
CA VAL A 13 2.24 -4.50 -5.48
C VAL A 13 1.43 -5.39 -4.52
N LEU A 14 0.48 -4.81 -3.77
CA LEU A 14 -0.40 -5.60 -2.90
C LEU A 14 -1.30 -6.54 -3.71
N GLN A 15 -1.86 -6.08 -4.83
CA GLN A 15 -2.69 -6.90 -5.72
C GLN A 15 -1.92 -8.12 -6.27
N GLU A 16 -0.68 -7.92 -6.71
CA GLU A 16 0.17 -8.99 -7.24
C GLU A 16 0.58 -9.99 -6.14
N GLN A 17 0.82 -9.51 -4.92
CA GLN A 17 1.23 -10.35 -3.80
C GLN A 17 0.06 -11.15 -3.19
N GLY A 18 -1.13 -10.56 -3.10
CA GLY A 18 -2.33 -11.21 -2.59
C GLY A 18 -2.39 -11.41 -1.07
N GLU A 19 -1.46 -10.82 -0.32
CA GLU A 19 -1.43 -10.87 1.15
C GLU A 19 -0.95 -9.53 1.73
N PRO A 20 -1.26 -9.23 3.00
CA PRO A 20 -0.79 -8.01 3.66
C PRO A 20 0.73 -7.96 3.74
N GLN A 21 1.29 -6.76 3.64
CA GLN A 21 2.74 -6.57 3.64
C GLN A 21 3.17 -5.35 4.43
N SER A 22 4.36 -5.42 5.01
CA SER A 22 4.97 -4.31 5.74
C SER A 22 5.34 -3.14 4.82
N SER A 23 5.40 -1.93 5.37
CA SER A 23 5.86 -0.76 4.60
C SER A 23 7.28 -0.92 4.04
N TYR A 24 8.15 -1.68 4.74
CA TYR A 24 9.49 -2.03 4.29
C TYR A 24 9.46 -2.87 3.02
N TRP A 25 8.65 -3.93 3.03
CA TRP A 25 8.52 -4.83 1.89
C TRP A 25 7.92 -4.10 0.69
N LEU A 26 6.87 -3.30 0.92
CA LEU A 26 6.25 -2.47 -0.10
C LEU A 26 7.24 -1.50 -0.73
N ALA A 27 8.07 -0.82 0.06
CA ALA A 27 9.12 0.06 -0.44
C ALA A 27 10.15 -0.68 -1.29
N SER A 28 10.55 -1.88 -0.88
CA SER A 28 11.46 -2.73 -1.67
C SER A 28 10.85 -3.09 -3.02
N GLN A 29 9.60 -3.56 -3.04
CA GLN A 29 8.95 -4.01 -4.26
C GLN A 29 8.64 -2.87 -5.23
N VAL A 30 8.14 -1.72 -4.76
CA VAL A 30 7.88 -0.58 -5.65
C VAL A 30 9.17 -0.06 -6.31
N MET A 31 10.31 -0.20 -5.64
CA MET A 31 11.61 0.12 -6.21
C MET A 31 12.12 -0.98 -7.16
N GLU A 32 12.00 -2.25 -6.79
CA GLU A 32 12.42 -3.40 -7.61
C GLU A 32 11.64 -3.49 -8.93
N MET A 33 10.35 -3.17 -8.89
CA MET A 33 9.48 -3.12 -10.07
C MET A 33 9.62 -1.79 -10.85
N GLU A 34 10.53 -0.90 -10.44
CA GLU A 34 10.77 0.42 -11.05
C GLU A 34 9.50 1.30 -11.15
N LEU A 35 8.52 1.08 -10.26
CA LEU A 35 7.23 1.78 -10.27
C LEU A 35 7.33 3.17 -9.61
N TRP A 36 8.09 3.26 -8.52
CA TRP A 36 8.28 4.51 -7.79
C TRP A 36 9.55 4.48 -6.96
N ARG A 37 10.19 5.64 -6.79
CA ARG A 37 11.31 5.80 -5.87
C ARG A 37 10.80 6.25 -4.50
N ALA A 38 10.66 5.31 -3.58
CA ALA A 38 10.16 5.57 -2.22
C ALA A 38 10.98 4.81 -1.17
N SER A 39 11.21 5.44 -0.02
CA SER A 39 11.70 4.76 1.17
C SER A 39 10.55 4.13 1.95
N GLU A 40 10.87 3.25 2.91
CA GLU A 40 9.91 2.71 3.89
C GLU A 40 9.10 3.84 4.55
N ALA A 41 9.77 4.93 4.94
CA ALA A 41 9.12 6.07 5.58
C ALA A 41 8.15 6.78 4.64
N ASP A 42 8.49 6.91 3.35
CA ASP A 42 7.60 7.52 2.35
C ASP A 42 6.35 6.66 2.12
N VAL A 43 6.52 5.33 2.06
CA VAL A 43 5.40 4.38 1.92
C VAL A 43 4.50 4.43 3.15
N ARG A 44 5.08 4.31 4.35
CA ARG A 44 4.33 4.38 5.62
C ARG A 44 3.57 5.70 5.74
N ASP A 45 4.20 6.82 5.42
CA ASP A 45 3.58 8.14 5.49
C ASP A 45 2.48 8.31 4.44
N ALA A 46 2.70 7.88 3.19
CA ALA A 46 1.70 7.97 2.14
C ALA A 46 0.45 7.14 2.47
N LEU A 47 0.63 5.86 2.84
CA LEU A 47 -0.47 4.97 3.24
C LEU A 47 -1.16 5.48 4.49
N GLY A 48 -0.38 5.88 5.50
CA GLY A 48 -0.91 6.42 6.76
C GLY A 48 -1.73 7.69 6.54
N LYS A 49 -1.28 8.61 5.69
CA LYS A 49 -2.02 9.83 5.33
C LYS A 49 -3.29 9.53 4.57
N ASP A 50 -3.26 8.58 3.63
CA ASP A 50 -4.44 8.17 2.87
C ASP A 50 -5.51 7.58 3.80
N ILE A 51 -5.11 6.64 4.67
CA ILE A 51 -6.00 6.00 5.65
C ILE A 51 -6.53 7.03 6.65
N ALA A 52 -5.70 7.93 7.17
CA ALA A 52 -6.13 8.96 8.11
C ALA A 52 -7.09 9.97 7.47
N LYS A 53 -6.91 10.28 6.18
CA LYS A 53 -7.72 11.26 5.46
C LYS A 53 -9.06 10.69 4.98
N LEU A 54 -9.04 9.48 4.43
CA LEU A 54 -10.21 8.86 3.79
C LEU A 54 -10.94 7.87 4.71
N GLY A 55 -10.27 7.39 5.77
CA GLY A 55 -10.84 6.44 6.72
C GLY A 55 -11.37 5.18 6.02
N GLN A 56 -12.67 4.95 6.15
CA GLN A 56 -13.35 3.82 5.50
C GLN A 56 -13.39 3.92 3.97
N SER A 57 -13.18 5.11 3.41
CA SER A 57 -13.07 5.32 1.96
C SER A 57 -11.66 5.11 1.41
N SER A 58 -10.67 4.85 2.27
CA SER A 58 -9.32 4.49 1.82
C SER A 58 -9.33 3.10 1.20
N ARG A 59 -8.56 2.95 0.10
CA ARG A 59 -8.29 1.65 -0.53
C ARG A 59 -7.48 0.72 0.36
N PHE A 60 -6.79 1.29 1.35
CA PHE A 60 -5.89 0.56 2.23
C PHE A 60 -6.50 0.40 3.62
N VAL A 61 -6.02 -0.62 4.31
CA VAL A 61 -6.26 -0.82 5.73
C VAL A 61 -4.92 -1.08 6.41
N ALA A 62 -4.68 -0.40 7.53
CA ALA A 62 -3.55 -0.67 8.39
C ALA A 62 -3.89 -1.87 9.29
N LEU A 63 -2.95 -2.80 9.37
CA LEU A 63 -2.98 -3.98 10.22
C LEU A 63 -1.96 -3.83 11.36
N PRO A 64 -1.93 -4.76 12.34
CA PRO A 64 -0.86 -4.83 13.31
C PRO A 64 0.53 -4.94 12.65
N ASP A 65 1.59 -4.69 13.41
CA ASP A 65 2.98 -4.93 12.99
C ASP A 65 3.42 -4.15 11.73
N ASP A 66 2.85 -2.96 11.51
CA ASP A 66 3.18 -2.08 10.36
C ASP A 66 2.83 -2.69 9.00
N GLU A 67 1.86 -3.62 8.98
CA GLU A 67 1.36 -4.23 7.77
C GLU A 67 0.19 -3.45 7.16
N PHE A 68 0.10 -3.50 5.83
CA PHE A 68 -0.94 -2.86 5.06
C PHE A 68 -1.58 -3.86 4.11
N ALA A 69 -2.89 -3.76 3.96
CA ALA A 69 -3.68 -4.61 3.08
C ALA A 69 -4.65 -3.77 2.24
N LEU A 70 -5.19 -4.38 1.19
CA LEU A 70 -6.28 -3.78 0.43
C LEU A 70 -7.60 -3.99 1.17
N ARG A 71 -8.41 -2.93 1.23
CA ARG A 71 -9.73 -2.97 1.85
C ARG A 71 -10.67 -3.95 1.13
N SER A 72 -10.53 -4.08 -0.19
CA SER A 72 -11.32 -5.02 -1.00
C SER A 72 -11.22 -6.47 -0.51
N TRP A 73 -10.08 -6.90 0.05
CA TRP A 73 -9.92 -8.24 0.61
C TRP A 73 -10.79 -8.50 1.85
N SER A 74 -11.22 -7.43 2.53
CA SER A 74 -12.12 -7.52 3.68
C SER A 74 -13.60 -7.56 3.29
N GLU A 75 -13.93 -7.22 2.04
CA GLU A 75 -15.31 -7.21 1.52
C GLU A 75 -15.73 -8.54 0.87
N GLU A 76 -14.80 -9.50 0.73
CA GLU A 76 -15.06 -10.83 0.16
C GLU A 76 -15.48 -11.90 1.20
N LYS A 77 -16.04 -11.50 2.36
CA LYS A 77 -16.64 -12.42 3.34
C LYS A 77 -18.13 -12.25 3.53
#